data_AF-A0A7V9AY02-F1
#
_entry.id   AF-A0A7V9AY02-F1
#
_cell.length_a   1.000
_cell.length_b   1.000
_cell.length_c   1.000
_cell.angle_alpha   90.00
_cell.angle_beta   90.00
_cell.angle_gamma   90.00
#
_symmetry.space_group_name_H-M   'P 1'
#
loop_
_entity.id
_entity.type
_entity.pdbx_description
1 polymer ?
#
loop_
_entity_poly.entity_id
_entity_poly.type
_entity_poly.pdbx_seq_one_letter_code
_entity_poly.pdbx_strand_id
1 'polypeptide(L)'
;MDETTVREHALLHAQAVQRGELRAAARDLTEHARASAPAVMAALPPSVTSVEIPRLDPSDGGWLIHIAYGGATGSVLVESVWAEVDGRPMLTQLRVL
;
A
#
# COMPACT_ATOMS: atom_id res chain seq x y z
N MET A 1 15.11 3.91 6.55
CA MET A 1 14.20 4.79 5.78
C MET A 1 13.51 5.85 6.65
N ASP A 2 13.46 7.10 6.19
CA ASP A 2 12.71 8.21 6.83
C ASP A 2 11.24 8.34 6.37
N GLU A 3 10.48 9.23 7.02
CA GLU A 3 9.05 9.46 6.76
C GLU A 3 8.76 9.89 5.32
N THR A 4 9.56 10.84 4.80
CA THR A 4 9.35 11.41 3.48
C THR A 4 9.51 10.33 2.42
N THR A 5 10.59 9.56 2.51
CA THR A 5 10.91 8.46 1.58
C THR A 5 9.80 7.41 1.58
N VAL A 6 9.33 6.98 2.74
CA VAL A 6 8.27 5.96 2.78
C VAL A 6 6.94 6.49 2.28
N ARG A 7 6.60 7.75 2.57
CA ARG A 7 5.36 8.38 2.12
C ARG A 7 5.34 8.48 0.59
N GLU A 8 6.44 8.90 -0.02
CA GLU A 8 6.57 8.97 -1.47
C GLU A 8 6.42 7.59 -2.12
N HIS A 9 7.10 6.57 -1.58
CA HIS A 9 6.99 5.20 -2.08
C HIS A 9 5.57 4.63 -1.93
N ALA A 10 4.93 4.81 -0.78
CA ALA A 10 3.57 4.37 -0.55
C ALA A 10 2.57 5.08 -1.48
N LEU A 11 2.78 6.37 -1.75
CA LEU A 11 1.95 7.11 -2.69
C LEU A 11 2.13 6.60 -4.13
N LEU A 12 3.36 6.38 -4.58
CA LEU A 12 3.62 5.82 -5.91
C LEU A 12 3.00 4.42 -6.08
N HIS A 13 3.09 3.59 -5.04
CA HIS A 13 2.43 2.30 -4.97
C HIS A 13 0.90 2.43 -5.12
N ALA A 14 0.29 3.29 -4.30
CA ALA A 14 -1.15 3.52 -4.33
C ALA A 14 -1.62 4.05 -5.70
N GLN A 15 -0.88 4.97 -6.30
CA GLN A 15 -1.19 5.48 -7.64
C GLN A 15 -1.01 4.42 -8.73
N ALA A 16 -0.06 3.48 -8.60
CA ALA A 16 0.05 2.35 -9.52
C ALA A 16 -1.20 1.46 -9.43
N VAL A 17 -1.73 1.21 -8.23
CA VAL A 17 -3.03 0.54 -8.05
C VAL A 17 -4.17 1.32 -8.71
N GLN A 18 -4.23 2.64 -8.49
CA GLN A 18 -5.23 3.53 -9.11
C GLN A 18 -5.21 3.48 -10.65
N ARG A 19 -4.01 3.43 -11.25
CA ARG A 19 -3.84 3.35 -12.71
C ARG A 19 -4.01 1.93 -13.27
N GLY A 20 -4.28 0.93 -12.43
CA GLY A 20 -4.37 -0.48 -12.85
C GLY A 20 -3.00 -1.10 -13.20
N GLU A 21 -1.90 -0.45 -12.83
CA GLU A 21 -0.53 -0.91 -13.06
C GLU A 21 -0.11 -1.96 -12.02
N LEU A 22 -0.88 -3.04 -11.89
CA LEU A 22 -0.73 -4.03 -10.82
C LEU A 22 0.65 -4.70 -10.81
N ARG A 23 1.30 -4.82 -11.97
CA ARG A 23 2.69 -5.31 -12.06
C ARG A 23 3.70 -4.35 -11.44
N ALA A 24 3.46 -3.05 -11.53
CA ALA A 24 4.30 -2.04 -10.90
C ALA A 24 4.09 -2.05 -9.39
N ALA A 25 2.83 -2.01 -8.93
CA ALA A 25 2.49 -2.12 -7.50
C ALA A 25 3.06 -3.40 -6.87
N ALA A 26 2.98 -4.54 -7.59
CA ALA A 26 3.53 -5.82 -7.13
C ALA A 26 5.05 -5.80 -6.89
N ARG A 27 5.81 -4.83 -7.43
CA ARG A 27 7.27 -4.76 -7.21
C ARG A 27 7.64 -4.32 -5.81
N ASP A 28 6.71 -3.63 -5.13
CA ASP A 28 6.92 -3.13 -3.76
C ASP A 28 6.66 -4.22 -2.72
N LEU A 29 6.02 -5.34 -3.08
CA LEU A 29 5.65 -6.38 -2.13
C LEU A 29 6.79 -7.38 -1.91
N THR A 30 7.07 -7.67 -0.64
CA THR A 30 7.80 -8.89 -0.26
C THR A 30 6.99 -10.14 -0.62
N GLU A 31 7.62 -11.31 -0.61
CA GLU A 31 6.90 -12.58 -0.82
C GLU A 31 5.77 -12.78 0.21
N HIS A 32 6.03 -12.46 1.47
CA HIS A 32 5.01 -12.54 2.53
C HIS A 32 3.82 -11.61 2.24
N ALA A 33 4.08 -10.36 1.86
CA ALA A 33 3.03 -9.43 1.47
C ALA A 33 2.21 -9.91 0.26
N ARG A 34 2.85 -10.51 -0.75
CA ARG A 34 2.15 -11.05 -1.93
C ARG A 34 1.08 -12.07 -1.56
N ALA A 35 1.27 -12.84 -0.48
CA ALA A 35 0.29 -13.83 -0.03
C ALA A 35 -1.03 -13.17 0.45
N SER A 36 -0.96 -11.98 1.04
CA SER A 36 -2.13 -11.22 1.51
C SER A 36 -2.78 -10.34 0.43
N ALA A 37 -2.06 -10.07 -0.66
CA ALA A 37 -2.52 -9.18 -1.73
C ALA A 37 -3.86 -9.59 -2.38
N PRO A 38 -4.16 -10.88 -2.66
CA PRO A 38 -5.44 -11.26 -3.26
C PRO A 38 -6.65 -10.84 -2.42
N ALA A 39 -6.57 -10.96 -1.09
CA ALA A 39 -7.66 -10.57 -0.19
C ALA A 39 -7.89 -9.06 -0.20
N VAL A 40 -6.81 -8.27 -0.23
CA VAL A 40 -6.91 -6.81 -0.34
C VAL A 40 -7.49 -6.41 -1.70
N MET A 41 -6.98 -6.98 -2.80
CA MET A 41 -7.48 -6.69 -4.15
C MET A 41 -8.97 -7.02 -4.33
N ALA A 42 -9.46 -8.08 -3.67
CA ALA A 42 -10.88 -8.45 -3.71
C ALA A 42 -11.78 -7.46 -2.97
N ALA A 43 -11.24 -6.73 -1.98
CA ALA A 43 -11.98 -5.72 -1.23
C ALA A 43 -11.99 -4.35 -1.94
N LEU A 44 -10.95 -4.03 -2.71
CA LEU A 44 -10.82 -2.74 -3.38
C LEU A 44 -12.01 -2.47 -4.33
N PRO A 45 -12.38 -1.18 -4.52
CA PRO A 45 -13.31 -0.80 -5.58
C PRO A 45 -12.83 -1.35 -6.94
N PRO A 46 -13.73 -1.85 -7.81
CA PRO A 46 -13.34 -2.37 -9.14
C PRO A 46 -12.58 -1.35 -10.00
N SER A 47 -12.91 -0.07 -9.82
CA SER A 47 -12.19 1.07 -10.38
C SER A 47 -11.84 2.04 -9.24
N VAL A 48 -10.57 2.08 -8.88
CA VAL A 48 -10.04 3.05 -7.92
C VAL A 48 -9.88 4.40 -8.63
N THR A 49 -10.55 5.43 -8.13
CA THR A 49 -10.53 6.79 -8.68
C THR A 49 -9.84 7.80 -7.76
N SER A 50 -9.66 7.49 -6.47
CA SER A 50 -8.91 8.33 -5.53
C SER A 50 -8.02 7.48 -4.62
N VAL A 51 -6.90 8.06 -4.20
CA VAL A 51 -5.98 7.50 -3.21
C VAL A 51 -5.56 8.57 -2.23
N GLU A 52 -5.60 8.25 -0.94
CA GLU A 52 -5.21 9.16 0.14
C GLU A 52 -4.40 8.41 1.20
N ILE A 53 -3.46 9.10 1.85
CA ILE A 53 -2.71 8.56 2.99
C ILE A 53 -3.17 9.33 4.23
N PRO A 54 -4.29 8.95 4.87
CA PRO A 54 -4.82 9.66 6.03
C PRO A 54 -3.93 9.56 7.26
N ARG A 55 -3.13 8.50 7.37
CA ARG A 55 -2.35 8.23 8.57
C ARG A 55 -1.08 7.45 8.26
N LEU A 56 -0.04 7.79 9.00
CA LEU A 56 1.29 7.22 8.89
C LEU A 56 1.92 7.25 10.28
N ASP A 57 2.31 6.08 10.79
CA ASP A 57 2.87 5.90 12.11
C ASP A 57 4.21 5.14 12.03
N PRO A 58 5.20 5.46 12.86
CA PRO A 58 6.37 4.62 13.00
C PRO A 58 5.98 3.23 13.54
N SER A 59 6.66 2.19 13.07
CA SER A 59 6.50 0.81 13.55
C SER A 59 7.87 0.18 13.81
N ASP A 60 7.91 -1.02 14.39
CA ASP A 60 9.19 -1.69 14.66
C ASP A 60 9.95 -1.97 13.35
N GLY A 61 11.10 -1.31 13.19
CA GLY A 61 11.94 -1.42 11.99
C GLY A 61 11.39 -0.77 10.72
N GLY A 62 10.33 0.04 10.80
CA GLY A 62 9.68 0.59 9.60
C GLY A 62 8.53 1.54 9.87
N TRP A 63 7.51 1.50 9.00
CA TRP A 63 6.34 2.39 9.04
C TRP A 63 5.05 1.64 8.78
N LEU A 64 4.01 2.01 9.51
CA LEU A 64 2.64 1.58 9.29
C LEU A 64 1.89 2.73 8.60
N ILE A 65 1.28 2.43 7.46
CA ILE A 65 0.63 3.42 6.60
C ILE A 65 -0.80 2.97 6.33
N HIS A 66 -1.75 3.83 6.60
CA HIS A 66 -3.13 3.66 6.15
C HIS A 66 -3.30 4.34 4.81
N ILE A 67 -3.79 3.59 3.82
CA ILE A 67 -4.07 4.08 2.47
C ILE A 67 -5.57 3.89 2.22
N ALA A 68 -6.27 4.98 1.95
CA ALA A 68 -7.66 4.95 1.54
C ALA A 68 -7.76 4.88 0.01
N TYR A 69 -8.38 3.82 -0.50
CA TYR A 69 -8.67 3.64 -1.92
C TYR A 69 -10.15 3.89 -2.18
N GLY A 70 -10.47 4.99 -2.86
CA GLY A 70 -11.84 5.37 -3.19
C GLY A 70 -12.22 5.01 -4.62
N GLY A 71 -13.50 4.69 -4.82
CA GLY A 71 -14.12 4.45 -6.11
C GLY A 71 -15.63 4.67 -6.06
N ALA A 72 -16.33 4.41 -7.17
CA ALA A 72 -17.77 4.66 -7.26
C ALA A 72 -18.62 3.87 -6.24
N THR A 73 -18.11 2.75 -5.75
CA THR A 73 -18.79 1.85 -4.81
C THR A 73 -18.45 2.14 -3.34
N GLY A 74 -17.57 3.11 -3.06
CA GLY A 74 -17.14 3.45 -1.71
C GLY A 74 -15.63 3.59 -1.58
N SER A 75 -15.16 3.63 -0.33
CA SER A 75 -13.74 3.71 0.01
C SER A 75 -13.35 2.53 0.90
N VAL A 76 -12.14 2.02 0.68
CA VAL A 76 -11.55 0.91 1.44
C VAL A 76 -10.27 1.39 2.07
N LEU A 77 -10.14 1.21 3.37
CA LEU A 77 -8.93 1.54 4.11
C LEU A 77 -8.03 0.30 4.19
N VAL A 78 -6.81 0.43 3.70
CA VAL A 78 -5.79 -0.62 3.74
C VAL A 78 -4.70 -0.18 4.70
N GLU A 79 -4.38 -1.04 5.65
CA GLU A 79 -3.16 -0.93 6.43
C GLU A 79 -2.02 -1.62 5.71
N SER A 80 -0.90 -0.93 5.60
CA SER A 80 0.33 -1.40 4.97
C SER A 80 1.52 -1.19 5.88
N VAL A 81 2.33 -2.24 6.08
CA VAL A 81 3.59 -2.14 6.82
C VAL A 81 4.74 -2.12 5.83
N TRP A 82 5.61 -1.13 5.99
CA TRP A 82 6.74 -0.85 5.12
C TRP A 82 8.03 -0.94 5.90
N ALA A 83 9.00 -1.71 5.40
CA ALA A 83 10.33 -1.81 5.96
C ALA A 83 11.39 -1.65 4.86
N GLU A 84 12.62 -1.39 5.27
CA GLU A 84 13.76 -1.41 4.35
C GLU A 84 14.21 -2.87 4.16
N VAL A 85 14.15 -3.37 2.93
CA VAL A 85 14.58 -4.72 2.56
C VAL A 85 15.53 -4.57 1.38
N ASP A 86 16.76 -5.09 1.54
CA ASP A 86 17.84 -4.97 0.56
C ASP A 86 18.07 -3.52 0.09
N GLY A 87 18.00 -2.57 1.03
CA GLY A 87 18.21 -1.14 0.78
C GLY A 87 17.05 -0.44 0.05
N ARG A 88 15.86 -1.06 -0.02
CA ARG A 88 14.67 -0.45 -0.64
C ARG A 88 13.44 -0.48 0.28
N PRO A 89 12.56 0.52 0.19
CA PRO A 89 11.24 0.47 0.82
C PRO A 89 10.41 -0.67 0.24
N MET A 90 9.94 -1.58 1.08
CA MET A 90 9.15 -2.75 0.67
C MET A 90 7.96 -2.95 1.63
N LEU A 91 6.82 -3.29 1.05
CA LEU A 91 5.62 -3.79 1.73
C LEU A 91 5.91 -5.16 2.32
N THR A 92 5.92 -5.24 3.65
CA THR A 92 6.07 -6.50 4.39
C THR A 92 4.72 -7.09 4.75
N GLN A 93 3.70 -6.27 5.00
CA GLN A 93 2.35 -6.71 5.35
C GLN A 93 1.29 -5.78 4.75
N LEU A 94 0.12 -6.34 4.45
CA LEU A 94 -1.07 -5.58 4.06
C LEU A 94 -2.34 -6.28 4.55
N ARG A 95 -3.32 -5.49 4.97
CA ARG A 95 -4.67 -5.96 5.32
C ARG A 95 -5.70 -4.85 5.13
N VAL A 96 -6.94 -5.26 4.89
CA VAL A 96 -8.10 -4.37 4.92
C VAL A 96 -8.48 -4.10 6.38
N LEU A 97 -8.93 -2.89 6.69
CA LEU A 97 -9.48 -2.48 7.98
C LEU A 97 -11.01 -2.46 7.98
#